data_AF-A0A7S4KW61-F1
#
_entry.id   AF-A0A7S4KW61-F1
#
_cell.length_a   1.000
_cell.length_b   1.000
_cell.length_c   1.000
_cell.angle_alpha   90.00
_cell.angle_beta   90.00
_cell.angle_gamma   90.00
#
_symmetry.space_group_name_H-M   'P 1'
#
loop_
_entity.id
_entity.type
_entity.pdbx_description
1 polymer ?
#
loop_
_entity_poly.entity_id
_entity_poly.type
_entity_poly.pdbx_seq_one_letter_code
_entity_poly.pdbx_strand_id
1 'polypeptide(L)'
;STMKESLSKVLRLSKIFTKLAVCCISRARGRDLHSTAAKLLTHILLHDESCNKAKLYKQVCAAFIDHVGFLERNAINQKESSTKEILKFFHQDTLLLYQTTFLYLKKLANSIRSLLLRADRSGSIVSWDFLKTLRGVGLILTSFSNENELGSLIYPFTQICLGALDILNTPECIPLQFKIFDILHGISSCIKSHLPLTPYFLRVLKYTAFQLPPNNNKKRGLEKENDLTSAISLERSDLRLLAVQKQVVERLLYCISQHTSQYAYSIAFPEVFCTLHHNLKAIAKAMPYDGHSIAVKKYLVAAKATEKIIRSRRTGVDFGPEDELKMQMWETKFREEVKVLPIREYGQ
;
A
#
# COMPACT_ATOMS: atom_id res chain seq x y z
N SER A 1 39.00 38.23 9.45
CA SER A 1 38.90 37.41 8.21
C SER A 1 38.92 35.91 8.53
N THR A 2 39.87 35.45 9.36
CA THR A 2 40.04 34.06 9.82
C THR A 2 38.78 33.40 10.43
N MET A 3 37.99 34.14 11.23
CA MET A 3 36.78 33.59 11.85
C MET A 3 35.66 33.28 10.83
N LYS A 4 35.44 34.17 9.85
CA LYS A 4 34.47 33.94 8.75
C LYS A 4 34.90 32.77 7.86
N GLU A 5 36.20 32.60 7.66
CA GLU A 5 36.77 31.50 6.88
C GLU A 5 36.60 30.16 7.59
N SER A 6 36.81 30.12 8.91
CA SER A 6 36.54 28.94 9.74
C SER A 6 35.06 28.56 9.78
N LEU A 7 34.15 29.53 9.91
CA LEU A 7 32.70 29.32 9.79
C LEU A 7 32.32 28.77 8.41
N SER A 8 32.93 29.28 7.34
CA SER A 8 32.69 28.78 5.98
C SER A 8 33.15 27.32 5.79
N LYS A 9 34.24 26.92 6.45
CA LYS A 9 34.74 25.53 6.44
C LYS A 9 33.83 24.60 7.25
N VAL A 10 33.36 25.04 8.42
CA VAL A 10 32.39 24.29 9.24
C VAL A 10 31.06 24.10 8.50
N LEU A 11 30.57 25.14 7.82
CA LEU A 11 29.38 25.05 6.97
C LEU A 11 29.56 24.09 5.79
N ARG A 12 30.76 24.03 5.19
CA ARG A 12 31.08 23.07 4.11
C ARG A 12 31.13 21.65 4.64
N LEU A 13 31.71 21.43 5.82
CA LEU A 13 31.74 20.12 6.48
C LEU A 13 30.33 19.65 6.86
N SER A 14 29.50 20.51 7.46
CA SER A 14 28.08 20.22 7.73
C SER A 14 27.33 19.78 6.46
N LYS A 15 27.56 20.47 5.32
CA LYS A 15 26.99 20.09 4.01
C LYS A 15 27.51 18.76 3.46
N ILE A 16 28.73 18.36 3.78
CA ILE A 16 29.30 17.07 3.37
C ILE A 16 28.74 15.94 4.26
N PHE A 17 28.67 16.16 5.57
CA PHE A 17 28.11 15.20 6.52
C PHE A 17 26.62 14.96 6.29
N THR A 18 25.83 16.01 6.00
CA THR A 18 24.42 15.85 5.61
C THR A 18 24.27 15.04 4.33
N LYS A 19 25.08 15.30 3.29
CA LYS A 19 25.06 14.49 2.06
C LYS A 19 25.46 13.03 2.30
N LEU A 20 26.47 12.78 3.13
CA LEU A 20 26.89 11.43 3.51
C LEU A 20 25.78 10.71 4.28
N ALA A 21 25.20 11.34 5.30
CA ALA A 21 24.10 10.77 6.08
C ALA A 21 22.87 10.46 5.21
N VAL A 22 22.51 11.37 4.30
CA VAL A 22 21.42 11.17 3.31
C VAL A 22 21.75 10.01 2.36
N CYS A 23 23.00 9.87 1.91
CA CYS A 23 23.44 8.76 1.08
C CYS A 23 23.38 7.42 1.84
N CYS A 24 23.80 7.40 3.10
CA CYS A 24 23.67 6.25 4.00
C CYS A 24 22.21 5.81 4.13
N ILE A 25 21.28 6.75 4.33
CA ILE A 25 19.84 6.45 4.38
C ILE A 25 19.36 5.79 3.09
N SER A 26 19.77 6.29 1.92
CA SER A 26 19.30 5.74 0.63
C SER A 26 19.79 4.32 0.32
N ARG A 27 21.03 3.95 0.72
CA ARG A 27 21.71 2.75 0.19
C ARG A 27 22.30 1.81 1.24
N ALA A 28 22.37 2.18 2.51
CA ALA A 28 23.00 1.33 3.52
C ALA A 28 22.12 0.11 3.86
N ARG A 29 22.78 -1.04 4.08
CA ARG A 29 22.13 -2.31 4.47
C ARG A 29 22.12 -2.55 5.99
N GLY A 30 22.89 -1.77 6.76
CA GLY A 30 23.03 -1.96 8.22
C GLY A 30 22.06 -1.10 9.03
N ARG A 31 21.36 -1.71 10.00
CA ARG A 31 20.49 -1.02 10.97
C ARG A 31 21.24 0.07 11.74
N ASP A 32 22.44 -0.26 12.23
CA ASP A 32 23.24 0.68 13.02
C ASP A 32 23.65 1.93 12.23
N LEU A 33 23.83 1.81 10.92
CA LEU A 33 24.12 2.94 10.04
C LEU A 33 22.91 3.86 9.84
N HIS A 34 21.70 3.31 9.76
CA HIS A 34 20.48 4.13 9.66
C HIS A 34 20.20 4.86 10.96
N SER A 35 20.34 4.18 12.10
CA SER A 35 20.21 4.77 13.43
C SER A 35 21.23 5.88 13.68
N THR A 36 22.51 5.65 13.34
CA THR A 36 23.56 6.67 13.50
C THR A 36 23.38 7.83 12.54
N ALA A 37 23.03 7.58 11.27
CA ALA A 37 22.72 8.65 10.31
C ALA A 37 21.51 9.49 10.74
N ALA A 38 20.44 8.86 11.23
CA ALA A 38 19.26 9.56 11.74
C ALA A 38 19.62 10.43 12.96
N LYS A 39 20.38 9.89 13.93
CA LYS A 39 20.87 10.66 15.09
C LYS A 39 21.76 11.84 14.68
N LEU A 40 22.67 11.64 13.72
CA LEU A 40 23.51 12.71 13.19
C LEU A 40 22.66 13.82 12.54
N LEU A 41 21.66 13.45 11.74
CA LEU A 41 20.76 14.42 11.12
C LEU A 41 19.92 15.17 12.16
N THR A 42 19.47 14.50 13.21
CA THR A 42 18.80 15.13 14.36
C THR A 42 19.71 16.14 15.04
N HIS A 43 20.96 15.78 15.34
CA HIS A 43 21.90 16.71 15.95
C HIS A 43 22.19 17.92 15.05
N ILE A 44 22.30 17.72 13.74
CA ILE A 44 22.46 18.81 12.77
C ILE A 44 21.20 19.70 12.74
N LEU A 45 20.00 19.13 12.84
CA LEU A 45 18.75 19.88 12.85
C LEU A 45 18.60 20.77 14.10
N LEU A 46 19.08 20.29 15.25
CA LEU A 46 19.00 20.98 16.54
C LEU A 46 20.05 22.08 16.70
N HIS A 47 21.25 21.91 16.13
CA HIS A 47 22.37 22.83 16.35
C HIS A 47 22.65 23.84 15.22
N ASP A 48 22.09 23.65 14.02
CA ASP A 48 22.47 24.44 12.84
C ASP A 48 21.34 25.42 12.43
N GLU A 49 21.31 26.63 13.02
CA GLU A 49 20.37 27.71 12.62
C GLU A 49 20.57 28.19 11.17
N SER A 50 21.73 27.90 10.60
CA SER A 50 22.12 28.29 9.25
C SER A 50 21.63 27.34 8.16
N CYS A 51 21.15 26.16 8.53
CA CYS A 51 20.67 25.14 7.60
C CYS A 51 19.22 25.46 7.20
N ASN A 52 18.96 25.57 5.90
CA ASN A 52 17.59 25.64 5.40
C ASN A 52 16.89 24.30 5.70
N LYS A 53 16.21 24.22 6.85
CA LYS A 53 15.53 23.02 7.37
C LYS A 53 14.63 22.38 6.31
N ALA A 54 13.88 23.20 5.56
CA ALA A 54 13.02 22.72 4.47
C ALA A 54 13.81 22.01 3.34
N LYS A 55 15.02 22.47 3.02
CA LYS A 55 15.88 21.80 2.02
C LYS A 55 16.38 20.46 2.54
N LEU A 56 16.76 20.39 3.81
CA LEU A 56 17.19 19.15 4.45
C LEU A 56 16.06 18.12 4.49
N TYR A 57 14.86 18.51 4.92
CA TYR A 57 13.68 17.63 4.92
C TYR A 57 13.37 17.07 3.53
N LYS A 58 13.45 17.90 2.47
CA LYS A 58 13.30 17.43 1.08
C LYS A 58 14.35 16.40 0.70
N GLN A 59 15.60 16.59 1.08
CA GLN A 59 16.69 15.65 0.80
C GLN A 59 16.52 14.33 1.55
N VAL A 60 16.15 14.38 2.82
CA VAL A 60 15.89 13.19 3.64
C VAL A 60 14.66 12.43 3.13
N CYS A 61 13.57 13.12 2.77
CA CYS A 61 12.39 12.51 2.15
C CYS A 61 12.74 11.84 0.80
N ALA A 62 13.55 12.49 -0.04
CA ALA A 62 14.00 11.89 -1.29
C ALA A 62 14.83 10.62 -1.06
N ALA A 63 15.79 10.65 -0.13
CA ALA A 63 16.57 9.48 0.22
C ALA A 63 15.74 8.37 0.86
N PHE A 64 14.72 8.72 1.66
CA PHE A 64 13.77 7.75 2.20
C PHE A 64 12.96 7.06 1.09
N ILE A 65 12.45 7.82 0.13
CA ILE A 65 11.73 7.26 -1.03
C ILE A 65 12.63 6.31 -1.84
N ASP A 66 13.90 6.68 -2.05
CA ASP A 66 14.86 5.82 -2.73
C ASP A 66 15.22 4.56 -1.91
N HIS A 67 15.31 4.69 -0.58
CA HIS A 67 15.49 3.56 0.34
C HIS A 67 14.32 2.57 0.24
N VAL A 68 13.08 3.07 0.25
CA VAL A 68 11.86 2.26 0.11
C VAL A 68 11.87 1.51 -1.23
N GLY A 69 12.21 2.20 -2.34
CA GLY A 69 12.35 1.54 -3.64
C GLY A 69 13.44 0.47 -3.68
N PHE A 70 14.56 0.69 -2.98
CA PHE A 70 15.63 -0.31 -2.83
C PHE A 70 15.17 -1.53 -2.02
N LEU A 71 14.38 -1.32 -0.96
CA LEU A 71 13.83 -2.41 -0.13
C LEU A 71 12.81 -3.24 -0.90
N GLU A 72 12.00 -2.65 -1.78
CA GLU A 72 11.04 -3.43 -2.58
C GLU A 72 11.72 -4.45 -3.48
N ARG A 73 12.86 -4.09 -4.06
CA ARG A 73 13.65 -4.97 -4.94
C ARG A 73 14.44 -6.05 -4.19
N ASN A 74 14.76 -5.81 -2.92
CA ASN A 74 15.54 -6.72 -2.08
C ASN A 74 14.63 -7.26 -0.98
N ALA A 75 13.95 -8.38 -1.25
CA ALA A 75 13.03 -9.04 -0.32
C ALA A 75 13.74 -9.63 0.92
N ILE A 76 14.17 -8.77 1.85
CA ILE A 76 14.88 -9.17 3.07
C ILE A 76 14.02 -8.83 4.30
N ASN A 77 13.99 -9.73 5.29
CA ASN A 77 13.30 -9.62 6.58
C ASN A 77 13.69 -8.39 7.44
N GLN A 78 14.55 -7.50 6.95
CA GLN A 78 15.01 -6.28 7.62
C GLN A 78 14.20 -5.02 7.26
N LYS A 79 13.20 -5.12 6.37
CA LYS A 79 12.40 -3.99 5.83
C LYS A 79 11.82 -3.05 6.88
N GLU A 80 11.21 -3.61 7.92
CA GLU A 80 10.46 -2.80 8.89
C GLU A 80 11.35 -2.03 9.87
N SER A 81 12.51 -2.59 10.24
CA SER A 81 13.35 -1.97 11.27
C SER A 81 14.05 -0.72 10.78
N SER A 82 14.63 -0.75 9.57
CA SER A 82 15.34 0.41 8.99
C SER A 82 14.38 1.55 8.67
N THR A 83 13.18 1.22 8.19
CA THR A 83 12.15 2.21 7.87
C THR A 83 11.68 2.94 9.13
N LYS A 84 11.46 2.21 10.25
CA LYS A 84 11.06 2.79 11.54
C LYS A 84 12.08 3.80 12.08
N GLU A 85 13.38 3.55 11.90
CA GLU A 85 14.42 4.46 12.38
C GLU A 85 14.45 5.78 11.61
N ILE A 86 14.30 5.74 10.29
CA ILE A 86 14.22 6.95 9.48
C ILE A 86 12.93 7.72 9.78
N LEU A 87 11.82 7.01 10.05
CA LEU A 87 10.56 7.63 10.46
C LEU A 87 10.65 8.36 11.82
N LYS A 88 11.53 7.93 12.74
CA LYS A 88 11.77 8.66 14.01
C LYS A 88 12.36 10.05 13.77
N PHE A 89 13.21 10.23 12.75
CA PHE A 89 13.73 11.55 12.41
C PHE A 89 12.61 12.52 12.03
N PHE A 90 11.61 12.04 11.26
CA PHE A 90 10.50 12.87 10.81
C PHE A 90 9.53 13.31 11.93
N HIS A 91 9.58 12.71 13.13
CA HIS A 91 8.78 13.15 14.28
C HIS A 91 9.24 14.50 14.85
N GLN A 92 10.41 15.02 14.44
CA GLN A 92 10.98 16.24 15.02
C GLN A 92 10.30 17.52 14.55
N ASP A 93 9.81 17.54 13.30
CA ASP A 93 9.10 18.68 12.73
C ASP A 93 8.03 18.18 11.75
N THR A 94 6.83 17.96 12.29
CA THR A 94 5.67 17.46 11.55
C THR A 94 5.14 18.48 10.54
N LEU A 95 5.34 19.78 10.79
CA LEU A 95 4.91 20.86 9.89
C LEU A 95 5.76 20.86 8.60
N LEU A 96 7.09 20.78 8.71
CA LEU A 96 7.96 20.67 7.53
C LEU A 96 7.75 19.36 6.77
N LEU A 97 7.47 18.27 7.50
CA LEU A 97 7.12 16.98 6.90
C LEU A 97 5.81 17.09 6.12
N TYR A 98 4.77 17.71 6.67
CA TYR A 98 3.50 17.96 5.99
C TYR A 98 3.71 18.73 4.68
N GLN A 99 4.41 19.86 4.73
CA GLN A 99 4.70 20.68 3.55
C GLN A 99 5.45 19.89 2.47
N THR A 100 6.45 19.11 2.87
CA THR A 100 7.25 18.30 1.96
C THR A 100 6.42 17.16 1.35
N THR A 101 5.62 16.49 2.17
CA THR A 101 4.74 15.38 1.76
C THR A 101 3.65 15.86 0.80
N PHE A 102 3.07 17.03 1.05
CA PHE A 102 2.12 17.68 0.16
C PHE A 102 2.70 17.98 -1.23
N LEU A 103 3.98 18.38 -1.32
CA LEU A 103 4.66 18.57 -2.60
C LEU A 103 4.79 17.25 -3.39
N TYR A 104 5.11 16.15 -2.71
CA TYR A 104 5.14 14.82 -3.35
C TYR A 104 3.74 14.36 -3.76
N LEU A 105 2.73 14.61 -2.93
CA LEU A 105 1.33 14.32 -3.25
C LEU A 105 0.88 15.06 -4.52
N LYS A 106 1.21 16.35 -4.61
CA LYS A 106 0.95 17.18 -5.80
C LYS A 106 1.71 16.65 -7.02
N LYS A 107 2.94 16.16 -6.86
CA LYS A 107 3.70 15.52 -7.95
C LYS A 107 3.01 14.25 -8.45
N LEU A 108 2.53 13.39 -7.55
CA LEU A 108 1.78 12.18 -7.88
C LEU A 108 0.47 12.51 -8.62
N ALA A 109 -0.32 13.44 -8.09
CA ALA A 109 -1.56 13.90 -8.72
C ALA A 109 -1.32 14.48 -10.11
N ASN A 110 -0.28 15.29 -10.29
CA ASN A 110 0.09 15.83 -11.61
C ASN A 110 0.54 14.75 -12.59
N SER A 111 1.21 13.70 -12.11
CA SER A 111 1.60 12.54 -12.94
C SER A 111 0.37 11.78 -13.45
N ILE A 112 -0.65 11.62 -12.61
CA ILE A 112 -1.93 10.99 -12.99
C ILE A 112 -2.66 11.89 -14.00
N ARG A 113 -2.82 13.18 -13.68
CA ARG A 113 -3.51 14.15 -14.52
C ARG A 113 -2.88 14.28 -15.91
N SER A 114 -1.54 14.31 -15.98
CA SER A 114 -0.85 14.43 -17.26
C SER A 114 -1.09 13.23 -18.18
N LEU A 115 -1.38 12.05 -17.62
CA LEU A 115 -1.73 10.86 -18.38
C LEU A 115 -3.20 10.78 -18.75
N LEU A 116 -4.10 11.29 -17.89
CA LEU A 116 -5.52 11.43 -18.25
C LEU A 116 -5.72 12.34 -19.47
N LEU A 117 -4.88 13.36 -19.61
CA LEU A 117 -4.91 14.28 -20.75
C LEU A 117 -4.26 13.73 -22.02
N ARG A 118 -3.47 12.64 -21.93
CA ARG A 118 -2.83 12.01 -23.09
C ARG A 118 -3.76 10.95 -23.66
N ALA A 119 -3.86 10.90 -24.99
CA ALA A 119 -4.58 9.83 -25.69
C ALA A 119 -3.91 8.46 -25.48
N ASP A 120 -2.57 8.46 -25.37
CA ASP A 120 -1.78 7.28 -25.04
C ASP A 120 -1.58 7.16 -23.52
N ARG A 121 -2.21 6.14 -22.95
CA ARG A 121 -2.25 5.89 -21.49
C ARG A 121 -1.07 5.05 -20.98
N SER A 122 -0.12 4.67 -21.85
CA SER A 122 0.66 3.45 -21.63
C SER A 122 2.03 3.60 -20.93
N GLY A 123 2.57 4.81 -20.72
CA GLY A 123 3.99 4.94 -20.32
C GLY A 123 4.28 5.31 -18.87
N SER A 124 3.79 6.47 -18.40
CA SER A 124 4.46 7.16 -17.28
C SER A 124 4.05 6.71 -15.88
N ILE A 125 2.85 6.14 -15.65
CA ILE A 125 2.46 5.60 -14.33
C ILE A 125 3.15 4.26 -14.08
N VAL A 126 3.47 3.50 -15.12
CA VAL A 126 4.14 2.19 -15.02
C VAL A 126 5.64 2.34 -14.65
N SER A 127 6.06 3.52 -14.22
CA SER A 127 7.42 3.78 -13.76
C SER A 127 7.64 3.33 -12.31
N TRP A 128 8.79 2.70 -12.06
CA TRP A 128 9.30 2.44 -10.71
C TRP A 128 9.35 3.71 -9.85
N ASP A 129 9.58 4.87 -10.46
CA ASP A 129 9.67 6.13 -9.74
C ASP A 129 8.31 6.59 -9.19
N PHE A 130 7.23 6.30 -9.91
CA PHE A 130 5.87 6.56 -9.43
C PHE A 130 5.57 5.63 -8.24
N LEU A 131 5.83 4.33 -8.39
CA LEU A 131 5.56 3.34 -7.35
C LEU A 131 6.35 3.60 -6.06
N LYS A 132 7.67 3.82 -6.14
CA LYS A 132 8.50 4.09 -4.95
C LYS A 132 8.05 5.37 -4.22
N THR A 133 7.66 6.40 -4.98
CA THR A 133 7.16 7.66 -4.40
C THR A 133 5.83 7.43 -3.71
N LEU A 134 4.91 6.69 -4.34
CA LEU A 134 3.62 6.33 -3.77
C LEU A 134 3.78 5.52 -2.48
N ARG A 135 4.63 4.49 -2.50
CA ARG A 135 4.95 3.65 -1.34
C ARG A 135 5.57 4.45 -0.20
N GLY A 136 6.56 5.29 -0.50
CA GLY A 136 7.23 6.12 0.50
C GLY A 136 6.27 7.11 1.18
N VAL A 137 5.45 7.81 0.41
CA VAL A 137 4.41 8.71 0.96
C VAL A 137 3.38 7.90 1.77
N GLY A 138 2.94 6.74 1.30
CA GLY A 138 2.02 5.87 2.05
C GLY A 138 2.59 5.42 3.40
N LEU A 139 3.89 5.08 3.47
CA LEU A 139 4.56 4.73 4.72
C LEU A 139 4.67 5.90 5.71
N ILE A 140 4.93 7.11 5.20
CA ILE A 140 4.90 8.32 6.03
C ILE A 140 3.49 8.53 6.58
N LEU A 141 2.46 8.56 5.73
CA LEU A 141 1.09 8.85 6.15
C LEU A 141 0.51 7.79 7.10
N THR A 142 0.85 6.52 6.93
CA THR A 142 0.43 5.45 7.87
C THR A 142 1.09 5.60 9.24
N SER A 143 2.37 5.97 9.27
CA SER A 143 3.14 6.14 10.52
C SER A 143 2.73 7.39 11.30
N PHE A 144 2.31 8.45 10.61
CA PHE A 144 1.90 9.74 11.18
C PHE A 144 0.38 9.94 11.13
N SER A 145 -0.40 8.86 11.14
CA SER A 145 -1.86 8.91 10.96
C SER A 145 -2.61 9.60 12.11
N ASN A 146 -2.04 9.62 13.31
CA ASN A 146 -2.62 10.28 14.49
C ASN A 146 -2.33 11.79 14.55
N GLU A 147 -1.42 12.30 13.71
CA GLU A 147 -1.10 13.73 13.66
C GLU A 147 -2.16 14.47 12.86
N ASN A 148 -2.84 15.46 13.46
CA ASN A 148 -4.02 16.10 12.86
C ASN A 148 -3.77 16.67 11.45
N GLU A 149 -2.60 17.31 11.23
CA GLU A 149 -2.27 17.91 9.93
C GLU A 149 -1.93 16.85 8.87
N LEU A 150 -1.10 15.85 9.20
CA LEU A 150 -0.71 14.79 8.27
C LEU A 150 -1.85 13.80 7.99
N GLY A 151 -2.68 13.51 8.99
CA GLY A 151 -3.87 12.69 8.86
C GLY A 151 -4.84 13.23 7.80
N SER A 152 -4.93 14.56 7.66
CA SER A 152 -5.74 15.20 6.62
C SER A 152 -5.32 14.83 5.19
N LEU A 153 -4.05 14.45 4.98
CA LEU A 153 -3.51 14.04 3.68
C LEU A 153 -3.83 12.58 3.30
N ILE A 154 -4.33 11.77 4.25
CA ILE A 154 -4.65 10.36 3.99
C ILE A 154 -5.77 10.24 2.95
N TYR A 155 -6.81 11.07 3.06
CA TYR A 155 -7.92 11.07 2.11
C TYR A 155 -7.48 11.43 0.67
N PRO A 156 -6.80 12.58 0.42
CA PRO A 156 -6.34 12.90 -0.93
C PRO A 156 -5.32 11.90 -1.47
N PHE A 157 -4.47 11.30 -0.61
CA PHE A 157 -3.58 10.21 -1.02
C PHE A 157 -4.35 8.96 -1.46
N THR A 158 -5.38 8.59 -0.72
CA THR A 158 -6.27 7.48 -1.06
C THR A 158 -6.93 7.72 -2.41
N GLN A 159 -7.44 8.92 -2.66
CA GLN A 159 -8.03 9.31 -3.96
C GLN A 159 -7.02 9.21 -5.10
N ILE A 160 -5.77 9.61 -4.89
CA ILE A 160 -4.68 9.46 -5.87
C ILE A 160 -4.42 7.98 -6.17
N CYS A 161 -4.43 7.11 -5.16
CA CYS A 161 -4.26 5.66 -5.37
C CYS A 161 -5.44 5.06 -6.17
N LEU A 162 -6.67 5.43 -5.83
CA LEU A 162 -7.86 4.98 -6.57
C LEU A 162 -7.84 5.48 -8.03
N GLY A 163 -7.50 6.75 -8.24
CA GLY A 163 -7.33 7.32 -9.58
C GLY A 163 -6.21 6.65 -10.37
N ALA A 164 -5.12 6.23 -9.72
CA ALA A 164 -4.07 5.45 -10.35
C ALA A 164 -4.59 4.07 -10.81
N LEU A 165 -5.37 3.39 -9.96
CA LEU A 165 -6.00 2.10 -10.32
C LEU A 165 -7.00 2.24 -11.48
N ASP A 166 -7.69 3.37 -11.61
CA ASP A 166 -8.60 3.64 -12.74
C ASP A 166 -7.86 3.84 -14.06
N ILE A 167 -6.67 4.44 -14.03
CA ILE A 167 -5.83 4.56 -15.23
C ILE A 167 -5.18 3.23 -15.58
N LEU A 168 -4.73 2.48 -14.57
CA LEU A 168 -4.09 1.17 -14.72
C LEU A 168 -5.10 0.06 -15.02
N ASN A 169 -6.07 0.28 -15.89
CA ASN A 169 -7.15 -0.68 -16.13
C ASN A 169 -6.78 -1.81 -17.11
N THR A 170 -5.52 -1.97 -17.49
CA THR A 170 -5.04 -3.00 -18.42
C THR A 170 -4.50 -4.24 -17.69
N PRO A 171 -4.59 -5.44 -18.29
CA PRO A 171 -4.13 -6.66 -17.64
C PRO A 171 -2.60 -6.77 -17.54
N GLU A 172 -1.86 -6.02 -18.36
CA GLU A 172 -0.39 -5.92 -18.25
C GLU A 172 0.04 -5.29 -16.92
N CYS A 173 -0.78 -4.38 -16.38
CA CYS A 173 -0.49 -3.62 -15.16
C CYS A 173 -0.92 -4.34 -13.87
N ILE A 174 -1.34 -5.62 -13.93
CA ILE A 174 -1.77 -6.38 -12.75
C ILE A 174 -0.73 -6.37 -11.60
N PRO A 175 0.58 -6.59 -11.84
CA PRO A 175 1.56 -6.55 -10.74
C PRO A 175 1.56 -5.20 -10.02
N LEU A 176 1.52 -4.11 -10.78
CA LEU A 176 1.46 -2.75 -10.24
C LEU A 176 0.16 -2.49 -9.45
N GLN A 177 -0.99 -2.95 -9.96
CA GLN A 177 -2.26 -2.86 -9.23
C GLN A 177 -2.17 -3.55 -7.86
N PHE A 178 -1.55 -4.74 -7.78
CA PHE A 178 -1.34 -5.45 -6.52
C PHE A 178 -0.46 -4.67 -5.55
N LYS A 179 0.61 -4.02 -6.02
CA LYS A 179 1.43 -3.17 -5.15
C LYS A 179 0.64 -1.97 -4.60
N ILE A 180 -0.27 -1.41 -5.40
CA ILE A 180 -1.17 -0.34 -4.95
C ILE A 180 -2.19 -0.88 -3.94
N PHE A 181 -2.73 -2.08 -4.13
CA PHE A 181 -3.60 -2.72 -3.14
C PHE A 181 -2.88 -2.93 -1.80
N ASP A 182 -1.60 -3.34 -1.81
CA ASP A 182 -0.80 -3.47 -0.59
C ASP A 182 -0.63 -2.13 0.14
N ILE A 183 -0.43 -1.03 -0.61
CA ILE A 183 -0.34 0.33 -0.05
C ILE A 183 -1.69 0.73 0.58
N LEU A 184 -2.77 0.56 -0.16
CA LEU A 184 -4.13 0.89 0.29
C LEU A 184 -4.56 0.05 1.50
N HIS A 185 -4.15 -1.22 1.56
CA HIS A 185 -4.39 -2.07 2.72
C HIS A 185 -3.70 -1.54 3.98
N GLY A 186 -2.44 -1.11 3.87
CA GLY A 186 -1.72 -0.49 4.98
C GLY A 186 -2.43 0.77 5.49
N ILE A 187 -2.94 1.59 4.58
CA ILE A 187 -3.67 2.82 4.91
C ILE A 187 -5.04 2.55 5.50
N SER A 188 -5.74 1.51 5.04
CA SER A 188 -7.05 1.10 5.55
C SER A 188 -7.01 0.82 7.06
N SER A 189 -5.88 0.39 7.61
CA SER A 189 -5.71 0.21 9.06
C SER A 189 -5.74 1.51 9.87
N CYS A 190 -5.45 2.65 9.22
CA CYS A 190 -5.39 3.98 9.83
C CYS A 190 -6.69 4.78 9.62
N ILE A 191 -7.54 4.37 8.68
CA ILE A 191 -8.78 5.06 8.34
C ILE A 191 -9.94 4.44 9.11
N LYS A 192 -10.85 5.27 9.63
CA LYS A 192 -12.08 4.82 10.33
C LYS A 192 -13.23 4.44 9.38
N SER A 193 -13.13 4.81 8.11
CA SER A 193 -14.13 4.55 7.07
C SER A 193 -13.76 3.39 6.13
N HIS A 194 -14.76 2.91 5.38
CA HIS A 194 -14.58 1.85 4.41
C HIS A 194 -13.95 2.35 3.10
N LEU A 195 -12.93 1.65 2.61
CA LEU A 195 -12.34 1.91 1.30
C LEU A 195 -13.02 1.07 0.20
N PRO A 196 -13.60 1.68 -0.85
CA PRO A 196 -14.35 0.95 -1.89
C PRO A 196 -13.42 0.25 -2.89
N LEU A 197 -12.76 -0.84 -2.47
CA LEU A 197 -11.85 -1.63 -3.32
C LEU A 197 -12.55 -2.70 -4.16
N THR A 198 -13.79 -3.06 -3.81
CA THR A 198 -14.63 -4.05 -4.51
C THR A 198 -14.61 -3.94 -6.04
N PRO A 199 -14.86 -2.77 -6.67
CA PRO A 199 -14.88 -2.68 -8.14
C PRO A 199 -13.52 -3.01 -8.77
N TYR A 200 -12.41 -2.66 -8.11
CA TYR A 200 -11.06 -2.91 -8.60
C TYR A 200 -10.70 -4.39 -8.53
N PHE A 201 -11.08 -5.08 -7.45
CA PHE A 201 -10.87 -6.53 -7.35
C PHE A 201 -11.67 -7.30 -8.41
N LEU A 202 -12.95 -6.93 -8.59
CA LEU A 202 -13.80 -7.56 -9.60
C LEU A 202 -13.32 -7.29 -11.02
N ARG A 203 -12.69 -6.13 -11.27
CA ARG A 203 -12.11 -5.76 -12.57
C ARG A 203 -11.01 -6.74 -12.97
N VAL A 204 -10.12 -7.12 -12.04
CA VAL A 204 -9.02 -8.06 -12.32
C VAL A 204 -9.53 -9.41 -12.81
N LEU A 205 -10.57 -9.95 -12.16
CA LEU A 205 -11.18 -11.23 -12.56
C LEU A 205 -11.95 -11.17 -13.88
N LYS A 206 -12.37 -9.97 -14.30
CA LYS A 206 -13.14 -9.76 -15.53
C LYS A 206 -12.26 -9.54 -16.77
N TYR A 207 -10.93 -9.50 -16.63
CA TYR A 207 -10.06 -9.38 -17.80
C TYR A 207 -10.20 -10.58 -18.75
N THR A 208 -10.13 -10.31 -20.05
CA THR A 208 -10.29 -11.31 -21.12
C THR A 208 -9.31 -12.47 -21.01
N ALA A 209 -8.12 -12.24 -20.44
CA ALA A 209 -7.13 -13.27 -20.18
C ALA A 209 -7.67 -14.41 -19.29
N PHE A 210 -8.56 -14.10 -18.34
CA PHE A 210 -9.15 -15.08 -17.40
C PHE A 210 -10.46 -15.69 -17.90
N GLN A 211 -11.01 -15.18 -19.00
CA GLN A 211 -12.23 -15.71 -19.63
C GLN A 211 -11.94 -16.80 -20.65
N LEU A 212 -10.69 -16.91 -21.10
CA LEU A 212 -10.23 -17.93 -22.05
C LEU A 212 -9.55 -19.09 -21.31
N PRO A 213 -9.57 -20.31 -21.89
CA PRO A 213 -8.86 -21.43 -21.30
C PRO A 213 -7.34 -21.15 -21.26
N PRO A 214 -6.67 -21.49 -20.15
CA PRO A 214 -5.26 -21.19 -19.95
C PRO A 214 -4.35 -22.04 -20.85
N ASN A 215 -3.18 -21.50 -21.19
CA ASN A 215 -2.15 -22.20 -21.93
C ASN A 215 -1.22 -22.97 -20.96
N ASN A 216 -1.09 -24.28 -21.18
CA ASN A 216 -0.34 -25.22 -20.33
C ASN A 216 1.15 -25.33 -20.70
N ASN A 217 1.81 -24.20 -20.98
CA ASN A 217 3.25 -24.17 -21.24
C ASN A 217 4.06 -24.18 -19.93
N LYS A 218 4.26 -25.39 -19.37
CA LYS A 218 4.87 -25.61 -18.05
C LYS A 218 6.30 -25.03 -17.89
N LYS A 219 7.14 -25.08 -18.93
CA LYS A 219 8.54 -24.59 -18.88
C LYS A 219 8.63 -23.07 -18.68
N ARG A 220 7.82 -22.31 -19.44
CA ARG A 220 7.75 -20.84 -19.36
C ARG A 220 6.99 -20.34 -18.12
N GLY A 221 6.15 -21.20 -17.52
CA GLY A 221 5.43 -20.90 -16.28
C GLY A 221 6.36 -20.78 -15.07
N LEU A 222 7.24 -21.77 -14.87
CA LEU A 222 8.13 -21.85 -13.69
C LEU A 222 9.12 -20.67 -13.61
N GLU A 223 9.65 -20.22 -14.75
CA GLU A 223 10.56 -19.07 -14.80
C GLU A 223 9.88 -17.75 -14.43
N LYS A 224 8.56 -17.63 -14.68
CA LYS A 224 7.79 -16.40 -14.47
C LYS A 224 7.00 -16.37 -13.15
N GLU A 225 6.91 -17.48 -12.43
CA GLU A 225 6.32 -17.54 -11.08
C GLU A 225 7.06 -16.64 -10.08
N ASN A 226 8.38 -16.48 -10.22
CA ASN A 226 9.16 -15.58 -9.37
C ASN A 226 8.98 -14.09 -9.74
N ASP A 227 8.54 -13.80 -10.97
CA ASP A 227 8.55 -12.45 -11.52
C ASP A 227 7.32 -11.62 -11.12
N LEU A 228 6.17 -12.22 -10.78
CA LEU A 228 4.98 -11.44 -10.39
C LEU A 228 5.22 -10.55 -9.15
N THR A 229 6.13 -10.97 -8.27
CA THR A 229 6.44 -10.21 -7.06
C THR A 229 7.42 -9.06 -7.31
N SER A 230 8.27 -9.16 -8.34
CA SER A 230 9.32 -8.21 -8.69
C SER A 230 9.01 -7.33 -9.91
N ALA A 231 8.14 -7.77 -10.81
CA ALA A 231 7.78 -7.05 -12.01
C ALA A 231 6.81 -5.90 -11.73
N ILE A 232 6.87 -4.85 -12.56
CA ILE A 232 5.82 -3.83 -12.62
C ILE A 232 4.74 -4.19 -13.65
N SER A 233 5.17 -4.74 -14.79
CA SER A 233 4.30 -5.02 -15.92
C SER A 233 4.58 -6.42 -16.46
N LEU A 234 3.53 -7.09 -16.93
CA LEU A 234 3.60 -8.39 -17.59
C LEU A 234 3.44 -8.24 -19.09
N GLU A 235 4.11 -9.11 -19.85
CA GLU A 235 3.87 -9.19 -21.29
C GLU A 235 2.51 -9.84 -21.58
N ARG A 236 1.85 -9.41 -22.66
CA ARG A 236 0.55 -9.97 -23.10
C ARG A 236 0.57 -11.48 -23.29
N SER A 237 1.72 -12.02 -23.71
CA SER A 237 1.90 -13.44 -23.98
C SER A 237 1.92 -14.28 -22.69
N ASP A 238 2.36 -13.70 -21.57
CA ASP A 238 2.48 -14.39 -20.28
C ASP A 238 1.17 -14.45 -19.51
N LEU A 239 0.27 -13.49 -19.74
CA LEU A 239 -1.04 -13.43 -19.09
C LEU A 239 -1.92 -14.65 -19.38
N ARG A 240 -1.62 -15.42 -20.44
CA ARG A 240 -2.33 -16.66 -20.79
C ARG A 240 -1.73 -17.91 -20.14
N LEU A 241 -0.57 -17.82 -19.51
CA LEU A 241 0.07 -18.98 -18.90
C LEU A 241 -0.70 -19.40 -17.64
N LEU A 242 -1.01 -20.69 -17.50
CA LEU A 242 -1.74 -21.22 -16.35
C LEU A 242 -1.07 -20.85 -15.01
N ALA A 243 0.26 -20.94 -14.93
CA ALA A 243 1.03 -20.63 -13.73
C ALA A 243 0.82 -19.17 -13.28
N VAL A 244 0.94 -18.23 -14.21
CA VAL A 244 0.74 -16.79 -13.95
C VAL A 244 -0.71 -16.53 -13.56
N GLN A 245 -1.68 -17.12 -14.26
CA GLN A 245 -3.09 -16.94 -13.92
C GLN A 245 -3.45 -17.45 -12.53
N LYS A 246 -2.93 -18.63 -12.17
CA LYS A 246 -3.09 -19.20 -10.83
C LYS A 246 -2.53 -18.28 -9.76
N GLN A 247 -1.31 -17.79 -9.94
CA GLN A 247 -0.66 -16.89 -8.99
C GLN A 247 -1.41 -15.56 -8.86
N VAL A 248 -1.92 -15.00 -9.97
CA VAL A 248 -2.73 -13.78 -9.95
C VAL A 248 -4.05 -13.99 -9.20
N VAL A 249 -4.75 -15.10 -9.44
CA VAL A 249 -6.01 -15.42 -8.74
C VAL A 249 -5.77 -15.64 -7.25
N GLU A 250 -4.75 -16.40 -6.88
CA GLU A 250 -4.38 -16.63 -5.47
C GLU A 250 -3.98 -15.32 -4.78
N ARG A 251 -3.14 -14.50 -5.42
CA ARG A 251 -2.74 -13.19 -4.90
C ARG A 251 -3.92 -12.24 -4.75
N LEU A 252 -4.83 -12.21 -5.73
CA LEU A 252 -6.03 -11.38 -5.65
C LEU A 252 -6.96 -11.84 -4.51
N LEU A 253 -7.18 -13.15 -4.37
CA LEU A 253 -7.99 -13.69 -3.28
C LEU A 253 -7.36 -13.36 -1.93
N TYR A 254 -6.04 -13.37 -1.82
CA TYR A 254 -5.32 -12.90 -0.63
C TYR A 254 -5.58 -11.40 -0.35
N CYS A 255 -5.49 -10.53 -1.36
CA CYS A 255 -5.80 -9.10 -1.20
C CYS A 255 -7.27 -8.88 -0.77
N ILE A 256 -8.21 -9.62 -1.36
CA ILE A 256 -9.63 -9.58 -1.00
C ILE A 256 -9.82 -10.04 0.46
N SER A 257 -9.20 -11.16 0.86
CA SER A 257 -9.30 -11.66 2.22
C SER A 257 -8.69 -10.69 3.23
N GLN A 258 -7.57 -10.05 2.89
CA GLN A 258 -6.96 -9.03 3.73
C GLN A 258 -7.87 -7.81 3.91
N HIS A 259 -8.48 -7.31 2.83
CA HIS A 259 -9.40 -6.18 2.88
C HIS A 259 -10.66 -6.51 3.68
N THR A 260 -11.32 -7.63 3.37
CA THR A 260 -12.53 -8.05 4.10
C THR A 260 -12.26 -8.38 5.57
N SER A 261 -11.10 -8.95 5.89
CA SER A 261 -10.66 -9.24 7.27
C SER A 261 -10.49 -8.01 8.16
N GLN A 262 -10.24 -6.83 7.58
CA GLN A 262 -10.18 -5.57 8.34
C GLN A 262 -11.56 -5.18 8.87
N TYR A 263 -12.61 -5.46 8.10
CA TYR A 263 -13.99 -5.12 8.43
C TYR A 263 -14.80 -6.29 9.00
N ALA A 264 -14.18 -7.45 9.22
CA ALA A 264 -14.87 -8.69 9.63
C ALA A 264 -15.58 -8.58 10.99
N TYR A 265 -15.15 -7.66 11.86
CA TYR A 265 -15.82 -7.40 13.15
C TYR A 265 -16.88 -6.30 13.07
N SER A 266 -17.08 -5.68 11.90
CA SER A 266 -18.05 -4.61 11.78
C SER A 266 -19.47 -5.14 11.63
N ILE A 267 -20.42 -4.46 12.28
CA ILE A 267 -21.85 -4.79 12.20
C ILE A 267 -22.40 -4.71 10.77
N ALA A 268 -21.82 -3.84 9.94
CA ALA A 268 -22.21 -3.59 8.55
C ALA A 268 -21.54 -4.52 7.53
N PHE A 269 -20.73 -5.49 7.98
CA PHE A 269 -19.99 -6.39 7.09
C PHE A 269 -20.88 -7.10 6.05
N PRO A 270 -22.06 -7.68 6.40
CA PRO A 270 -22.91 -8.36 5.43
C PRO A 270 -23.44 -7.44 4.33
N GLU A 271 -23.69 -6.16 4.65
CA GLU A 271 -24.19 -5.16 3.70
C GLU A 271 -23.06 -4.66 2.79
N VAL A 272 -21.90 -4.34 3.37
CA VAL A 272 -20.75 -3.77 2.66
C VAL A 272 -20.21 -4.73 1.59
N PHE A 273 -20.13 -6.03 1.90
CA PHE A 273 -19.55 -7.03 0.99
C PHE A 273 -20.58 -7.83 0.20
N CYS A 274 -21.88 -7.55 0.34
CA CYS A 274 -22.94 -8.23 -0.41
C CYS A 274 -22.68 -8.20 -1.93
N THR A 275 -22.37 -7.02 -2.47
CA THR A 275 -22.09 -6.83 -3.90
C THR A 275 -20.84 -7.59 -4.34
N LEU A 276 -19.79 -7.61 -3.51
CA LEU A 276 -18.57 -8.37 -3.79
C LEU A 276 -18.89 -9.87 -3.88
N HIS A 277 -19.54 -10.43 -2.87
CA HIS A 277 -19.84 -11.86 -2.80
C HIS A 277 -20.82 -12.31 -3.89
N HIS A 278 -21.81 -11.49 -4.24
CA HIS A 278 -22.72 -11.75 -5.34
C HIS A 278 -21.98 -11.85 -6.68
N ASN A 279 -21.13 -10.85 -7.00
CA ASN A 279 -20.36 -10.85 -8.24
C ASN A 279 -19.33 -11.97 -8.29
N LEU A 280 -18.63 -12.25 -7.20
CA LEU A 280 -17.68 -13.37 -7.11
C LEU A 280 -18.37 -14.72 -7.37
N LYS A 281 -19.59 -14.91 -6.86
CA LYS A 281 -20.38 -16.13 -7.11
C LYS A 281 -20.73 -16.27 -8.60
N ALA A 282 -21.10 -15.18 -9.27
CA ALA A 282 -21.38 -15.20 -10.70
C ALA A 282 -20.11 -15.50 -11.52
N ILE A 283 -19.00 -14.83 -11.20
CA ILE A 283 -17.70 -15.05 -11.85
C ILE A 283 -17.25 -16.49 -11.68
N ALA A 284 -17.30 -17.05 -10.47
CA ALA A 284 -16.88 -18.43 -10.21
C ALA A 284 -17.64 -19.47 -11.05
N LYS A 285 -18.88 -19.18 -11.48
CA LYS A 285 -19.64 -20.06 -12.39
C LYS A 285 -19.23 -19.90 -13.86
N ALA A 286 -18.75 -18.72 -14.24
CA ALA A 286 -18.37 -18.38 -15.61
C ALA A 286 -16.89 -18.65 -15.93
N MET A 287 -16.05 -18.93 -14.92
CA MET A 287 -14.63 -19.22 -15.13
C MET A 287 -14.43 -20.51 -15.94
N PRO A 288 -13.57 -20.51 -16.97
CA PRO A 288 -13.35 -21.67 -17.83
C PRO A 288 -12.50 -22.77 -17.16
N TYR A 289 -11.70 -22.42 -16.14
CA TYR A 289 -10.84 -23.35 -15.43
C TYR A 289 -11.35 -23.64 -14.02
N ASP A 290 -11.60 -24.93 -13.74
CA ASP A 290 -12.19 -25.39 -12.47
C ASP A 290 -11.35 -25.04 -11.25
N GLY A 291 -10.02 -25.08 -11.36
CA GLY A 291 -9.14 -24.77 -10.23
C GLY A 291 -9.31 -23.34 -9.72
N HIS A 292 -9.52 -22.36 -10.62
CA HIS A 292 -9.80 -20.98 -10.23
C HIS A 292 -11.21 -20.86 -9.63
N SER A 293 -12.20 -21.54 -10.21
CA SER A 293 -13.56 -21.60 -9.67
C SER A 293 -13.59 -22.14 -8.24
N ILE A 294 -12.85 -23.23 -7.98
CA ILE A 294 -12.74 -23.86 -6.65
C ILE A 294 -12.10 -22.90 -5.64
N ALA A 295 -11.02 -22.21 -6.01
CA ALA A 295 -10.36 -21.24 -5.13
C ALA A 295 -11.31 -20.10 -4.72
N VAL A 296 -12.05 -19.51 -5.67
CA VAL A 296 -13.04 -18.47 -5.38
C VAL A 296 -14.19 -19.00 -4.52
N LYS A 297 -14.67 -20.23 -4.80
CA LYS A 297 -15.71 -20.89 -3.99
C LYS A 297 -15.25 -21.12 -2.55
N LYS A 298 -13.99 -21.53 -2.34
CA LYS A 298 -13.40 -21.72 -1.01
C LYS A 298 -13.44 -20.42 -0.20
N TYR A 299 -13.02 -19.30 -0.80
CA TYR A 299 -13.15 -17.98 -0.17
C TYR A 299 -14.62 -17.63 0.16
N LEU A 300 -15.54 -17.85 -0.78
CA LEU A 300 -16.97 -17.55 -0.58
C LEU A 300 -17.60 -18.35 0.56
N VAL A 301 -17.15 -19.58 0.81
CA VAL A 301 -17.60 -20.38 1.96
C VAL A 301 -17.19 -19.73 3.27
N ALA A 302 -15.91 -19.32 3.39
CA ALA A 302 -15.41 -18.63 4.59
C ALA A 302 -16.09 -17.28 4.83
N ALA A 303 -16.33 -16.52 3.74
CA ALA A 303 -17.02 -15.24 3.82
C ALA A 303 -18.47 -15.38 4.31
N LYS A 304 -19.23 -16.34 3.76
CA LYS A 304 -20.62 -16.60 4.18
C LYS A 304 -20.73 -17.13 5.61
N ALA A 305 -19.78 -17.96 6.04
CA ALA A 305 -19.74 -18.41 7.43
C ALA A 305 -19.60 -17.21 8.38
N THR A 306 -18.73 -16.26 8.02
CA THR A 306 -18.53 -15.00 8.76
C THR A 306 -19.80 -14.14 8.76
N GLU A 307 -20.46 -13.97 7.61
CA GLU A 307 -21.74 -13.25 7.52
C GLU A 307 -22.83 -13.87 8.39
N LYS A 308 -22.91 -15.21 8.46
CA LYS A 308 -23.91 -15.92 9.29
C LYS A 308 -23.68 -15.67 10.78
N ILE A 309 -22.42 -15.70 11.22
CA ILE A 309 -22.05 -15.40 12.63
C ILE A 309 -22.50 -13.98 12.98
N ILE A 310 -22.16 -13.01 12.12
CA ILE A 310 -22.49 -11.60 12.33
C ILE A 310 -24.01 -11.37 12.34
N ARG A 311 -24.74 -11.95 11.37
CA ARG A 311 -26.20 -11.86 11.32
C ARG A 311 -26.87 -12.44 12.56
N SER A 312 -26.40 -13.60 13.03
CA SER A 312 -26.95 -14.25 14.24
C SER A 312 -26.68 -13.46 15.52
N ARG A 313 -25.55 -12.73 15.58
CA ARG A 313 -25.25 -11.83 16.70
C ARG A 313 -26.06 -10.53 16.61
N ARG A 314 -26.34 -10.05 15.39
CA ARG A 314 -27.08 -8.81 15.15
C ARG A 314 -28.58 -8.93 15.46
N THR A 315 -29.17 -10.13 15.41
CA THR A 315 -30.61 -10.30 15.69
C THR A 315 -31.02 -9.92 17.12
N GLY A 316 -30.08 -9.85 18.07
CA GLY A 316 -30.33 -9.41 19.45
C GLY A 316 -29.91 -7.98 19.75
N VAL A 317 -29.81 -7.12 18.74
CA VAL A 317 -29.34 -5.73 18.89
C VAL A 317 -30.53 -4.76 18.98
N ASP A 318 -30.58 -4.00 20.07
CA ASP A 318 -31.64 -3.02 20.36
C ASP A 318 -31.29 -1.57 19.95
N PHE A 319 -30.20 -1.37 19.20
CA PHE A 319 -29.74 -0.03 18.80
C PHE A 319 -29.79 0.18 17.28
N GLY A 320 -30.08 1.42 16.88
CA GLY A 320 -30.11 1.86 15.49
C GLY A 320 -28.75 2.32 14.96
N PRO A 321 -28.65 2.68 13.66
CA PRO A 321 -27.41 3.15 13.05
C PRO A 321 -26.94 4.53 13.56
N GLU A 322 -27.77 5.27 14.28
CA GLU A 322 -27.42 6.57 14.86
C GLU A 322 -26.57 6.44 16.15
N ASP A 323 -26.64 5.29 16.82
CA ASP A 323 -25.94 5.05 18.08
C ASP A 323 -24.48 4.59 17.85
N GLU A 324 -23.61 5.51 17.40
CA GLU A 324 -22.19 5.21 17.10
C GLU A 324 -21.43 4.56 18.25
N LEU A 325 -21.67 5.00 19.49
CA LEU A 325 -21.01 4.46 20.68
C LEU A 325 -21.41 3.01 20.95
N LYS A 326 -22.70 2.69 20.80
CA LYS A 326 -23.19 1.30 21.01
C LYS A 326 -22.68 0.38 19.91
N MET A 327 -22.58 0.87 18.67
CA MET A 327 -21.95 0.13 17.57
C MET A 327 -20.49 -0.18 17.88
N GLN A 328 -19.70 0.82 18.29
CA GLN A 328 -18.29 0.61 18.63
C GLN A 328 -18.13 -0.39 19.80
N MET A 329 -18.94 -0.27 20.85
CA MET A 329 -18.93 -1.22 21.97
C MET A 329 -19.27 -2.65 21.53
N TRP A 330 -20.23 -2.79 20.62
CA TRP A 330 -20.59 -4.10 20.05
C TRP A 330 -19.43 -4.70 19.26
N GLU A 331 -18.74 -3.90 18.43
CA GLU A 331 -17.59 -4.35 17.65
C GLU A 331 -16.39 -4.72 18.54
N THR A 332 -16.14 -3.98 19.63
CA THR A 332 -15.10 -4.29 20.61
C THR A 332 -15.40 -5.60 21.33
N LYS A 333 -16.61 -5.77 21.88
CA LYS A 333 -17.03 -7.03 22.53
C LYS A 333 -16.96 -8.21 21.58
N PHE A 334 -17.34 -8.01 20.31
CA PHE A 334 -17.27 -9.07 19.31
C PHE A 334 -15.83 -9.54 19.06
N ARG A 335 -14.89 -8.60 19.03
CA ARG A 335 -13.46 -8.89 18.87
C ARG A 335 -12.87 -9.65 20.07
N GLU A 336 -13.35 -9.38 21.28
CA GLU A 336 -12.88 -10.05 22.51
C GLU A 336 -13.40 -11.49 22.61
N GLU A 337 -14.67 -11.70 22.31
CA GLU A 337 -15.34 -13.00 22.41
C GLU A 337 -14.95 -13.96 21.28
N VAL A 338 -14.83 -13.45 20.05
CA VAL A 338 -14.50 -14.25 18.87
C VAL A 338 -13.12 -13.89 18.38
N LYS A 339 -12.11 -14.59 18.91
CA LYS A 339 -10.70 -14.32 18.58
C LYS A 339 -10.34 -14.64 17.12
N VAL A 340 -11.04 -15.58 16.50
CA VAL A 340 -10.74 -16.04 15.13
C VAL A 340 -12.04 -16.16 14.33
N LEU A 341 -12.08 -15.47 13.19
CA LEU A 341 -13.16 -15.57 12.21
C LEU A 341 -12.67 -16.36 10.98
N PRO A 342 -13.51 -17.18 10.34
CA PRO A 342 -13.12 -17.99 9.19
C PRO A 342 -12.48 -17.20 8.04
N ILE A 343 -12.90 -15.94 7.84
CA ILE A 343 -12.34 -15.08 6.79
C ILE A 343 -10.89 -14.64 7.07
N ARG A 344 -10.51 -14.57 8.36
CA ARG A 344 -9.15 -14.24 8.79
C ARG A 344 -8.20 -15.42 8.66
N GLU A 345 -8.69 -16.64 8.89
CA GLU A 345 -7.92 -17.87 8.67
C GLU A 345 -7.63 -18.11 7.18
N TYR A 346 -8.53 -17.69 6.29
CA TYR A 346 -8.29 -17.82 4.84
C TYR A 346 -7.09 -16.99 4.36
N GLY A 347 -6.83 -15.85 4.99
CA GLY A 347 -5.76 -14.93 4.61
C GLY A 347 -4.44 -15.13 5.36
N GLN A 348 -4.33 -16.13 6.23
CA GLN A 348 -3.11 -16.47 6.98
C GLN A 348 -2.20 -17.41 6.22
#